data_AF-A0AAX2DTF3-F1
#
_entry.id   AF-A0AAX2DTF3-F1
#
_cell.length_a   1.000
_cell.length_b   1.000
_cell.length_c   1.000
_cell.angle_alpha   90.00
_cell.angle_beta   90.00
_cell.angle_gamma   90.00
#
_symmetry.space_group_name_H-M   'P 1'
#
loop_
_entity.id
_entity.type
_entity.pdbx_description
1 polymer ?
#
loop_
_entity_poly.entity_id
_entity_poly.type
_entity_poly.pdbx_seq_one_letter_code
_entity_poly.pdbx_strand_id
1 'polypeptide(L)'
;MRKNKWLQNVVVAMLVLVVGLCINTGSGTKVQAAKISHPMPINQIFPDPDLAKAVKQNLGLKNITDRVSQKTLDKVRKFNGIQANIESLEGLQYLTKLEELFLSSNQIKDISPLRDLTELRVLDLKMNEIKDLTPLRGLDKITCLDVIYQKIVEDSVPFEPDLVIPITVKKPDGSLITPKCITDNGAYIYGDIIWNLPRYKKEVSYKFGEFINVGKTRTTFTGMVKQPLY
;
A
#
# COMPACT_ATOMS: atom_id res chain seq x y z
N MET A 1 12.69 35.29 36.44
CA MET A 1 12.50 33.82 36.61
C MET A 1 11.13 33.40 36.09
N ARG A 2 11.06 32.86 34.88
CA ARG A 2 9.96 31.99 34.41
C ARG A 2 10.56 31.12 33.31
N LYS A 3 11.19 30.02 33.73
CA LYS A 3 11.85 29.07 32.83
C LYS A 3 10.77 28.35 32.01
N ASN A 4 10.96 28.32 30.70
CA ASN A 4 10.06 27.77 29.70
C ASN A 4 9.90 26.24 29.89
N LYS A 5 8.96 25.84 30.75
CA LYS A 5 8.45 24.46 30.87
C LYS A 5 7.89 23.92 29.54
N TRP A 6 7.60 24.79 28.58
CA TRP A 6 7.15 24.40 27.24
C TRP A 6 8.27 23.79 26.39
N LEU A 7 9.51 24.29 26.48
CA LEU A 7 10.65 23.69 25.76
C LEU A 7 11.02 22.30 26.28
N GLN A 8 10.81 22.02 27.57
CA GLN A 8 11.08 20.69 28.13
C GLN A 8 10.08 19.64 27.62
N ASN A 9 8.82 20.03 27.37
CA ASN A 9 7.82 19.11 26.81
C ASN A 9 8.00 18.90 25.30
N VAL A 10 8.53 19.88 24.57
CA VAL A 10 8.88 19.72 23.14
C VAL A 10 10.12 18.85 22.96
N VAL A 11 11.11 18.95 23.87
CA VAL A 11 12.32 18.11 23.84
C VAL A 11 12.04 16.66 24.29
N VAL A 12 11.11 16.44 25.24
CA VAL A 12 10.70 15.09 25.66
C VAL A 12 9.83 14.40 24.60
N ALA A 13 9.08 15.14 23.77
CA ALA A 13 8.31 14.58 22.66
C ALA A 13 9.18 14.18 21.44
N MET A 14 10.40 14.71 21.32
CA MET A 14 11.35 14.33 20.26
C MET A 14 12.25 13.11 20.61
N LEU A 15 12.06 12.47 21.78
CA LEU A 15 12.95 11.40 22.26
C LEU A 15 12.43 9.96 22.09
N VAL A 16 11.37 9.72 21.31
CA VAL A 16 10.82 8.35 21.09
C VAL A 16 10.82 7.89 19.62
N LEU A 17 11.49 8.59 18.70
CA LEU A 17 11.62 8.12 17.30
C LEU A 17 13.09 7.84 16.94
N VAL A 18 13.68 6.83 17.59
CA VAL A 18 14.75 6.05 16.96
C VAL A 18 14.06 5.03 16.04
N VAL A 19 13.52 5.52 14.91
CA VAL A 19 13.34 4.67 13.74
C VAL A 19 14.70 4.63 13.06
N GLY A 20 15.22 3.42 12.86
CA GLY A 20 16.49 3.18 12.21
C GLY A 20 16.53 3.85 10.84
N LEU A 21 17.16 5.03 10.78
CA LEU A 21 17.67 5.64 9.57
C LEU A 21 18.86 4.81 9.08
N CYS A 22 18.57 3.68 8.45
CA CYS A 22 19.53 3.07 7.54
C CYS A 22 19.54 3.95 6.28
N ILE A 23 20.51 4.85 6.22
CA ILE A 23 20.89 5.54 4.97
C ILE A 23 21.43 4.46 4.04
N ASN A 24 20.60 3.95 3.13
CA ASN A 24 21.05 2.95 2.16
C ASN A 24 21.64 3.66 0.94
N THR A 25 22.96 3.81 0.95
CA THR A 25 23.75 3.97 -0.28
C THR A 25 24.43 2.64 -0.57
N GLY A 26 24.23 2.10 -1.78
CA GLY A 26 25.06 1.03 -2.35
C GLY A 26 24.48 -0.39 -2.34
N SER A 27 24.42 -0.98 -3.54
CA SER A 27 24.66 -2.39 -3.86
C SER A 27 24.38 -3.48 -2.81
N GLY A 28 23.49 -4.42 -3.14
CA GLY A 28 23.70 -5.84 -2.84
C GLY A 28 23.68 -6.29 -1.37
N THR A 29 23.04 -5.56 -0.46
CA THR A 29 22.83 -6.02 0.91
C THR A 29 21.68 -7.03 0.97
N LYS A 30 21.95 -8.26 1.46
CA LYS A 30 20.90 -9.18 1.93
C LYS A 30 20.14 -8.47 3.05
N VAL A 31 18.93 -8.01 2.76
CA VAL A 31 18.08 -7.26 3.69
C VAL A 31 17.73 -8.16 4.86
N GLN A 32 18.10 -7.75 6.08
CA GLN A 32 17.70 -8.44 7.29
C GLN A 32 16.21 -8.18 7.52
N ALA A 33 15.40 -9.25 7.63
CA ALA A 33 13.96 -9.13 7.77
C ALA A 33 13.56 -8.28 9.00
N ALA A 34 12.55 -7.43 8.85
CA ALA A 34 12.08 -6.54 9.91
C ALA A 34 11.62 -7.34 11.14
N LYS A 35 11.99 -6.88 12.33
CA LYS A 35 11.60 -7.50 13.61
C LYS A 35 11.34 -6.44 14.67
N ILE A 36 10.38 -6.72 15.54
CA ILE A 36 10.19 -5.92 16.76
C ILE A 36 11.21 -6.34 17.84
N SER A 37 11.77 -5.35 18.55
CA SER A 37 12.88 -5.55 19.51
C SER A 37 12.44 -6.06 20.89
N HIS A 38 11.18 -5.82 21.26
CA HIS A 38 10.57 -6.30 22.50
C HIS A 38 9.06 -6.48 22.28
N PRO A 39 8.35 -7.18 23.18
CA PRO A 39 6.89 -7.26 23.09
C PRO A 39 6.27 -5.87 23.14
N MET A 40 5.30 -5.59 22.26
CA MET A 40 4.60 -4.30 22.16
C MET A 40 3.10 -4.51 22.00
N PRO A 41 2.26 -3.56 22.43
CA PRO A 41 0.82 -3.56 22.14
C PRO A 41 0.54 -3.66 20.63
N ILE A 42 -0.50 -4.40 20.25
CA ILE A 42 -0.87 -4.59 18.84
C ILE A 42 -1.09 -3.25 18.14
N ASN A 43 -1.84 -2.33 18.75
CA ASN A 43 -2.13 -1.00 18.18
C ASN A 43 -0.91 -0.07 18.05
N GLN A 44 0.24 -0.42 18.63
CA GLN A 44 1.49 0.29 18.41
C GLN A 44 2.31 -0.34 17.27
N ILE A 45 2.15 -1.64 17.04
CA ILE A 45 2.80 -2.35 15.92
C ILE A 45 2.02 -2.09 14.62
N PHE A 46 0.69 -2.08 14.71
CA PHE A 46 -0.25 -1.88 13.61
C PHE A 46 -1.06 -0.61 13.91
N PRO A 47 -0.65 0.57 13.42
CA PRO A 47 -1.29 1.84 13.76
C PRO A 47 -2.69 2.01 13.17
N ASP A 48 -2.97 1.35 12.05
CA ASP A 48 -4.32 1.30 11.47
C ASP A 48 -5.25 0.53 12.43
N PRO A 49 -6.34 1.14 12.93
CA PRO A 49 -7.18 0.55 13.96
C PRO A 49 -7.91 -0.72 13.49
N ASP A 50 -8.28 -0.77 12.21
CA ASP A 50 -8.97 -1.91 11.62
C ASP A 50 -8.01 -3.06 11.33
N LEU A 51 -6.78 -2.76 10.92
CA LEU A 51 -5.70 -3.73 10.83
C LEU A 51 -5.35 -4.28 12.21
N ALA A 52 -5.19 -3.42 13.23
CA ALA A 52 -4.93 -3.85 14.61
C ALA A 52 -6.03 -4.78 15.13
N LYS A 53 -7.30 -4.47 14.82
CA LYS A 53 -8.45 -5.31 15.16
C LYS A 53 -8.40 -6.65 14.43
N ALA A 54 -8.09 -6.66 13.14
CA ALA A 54 -7.93 -7.88 12.35
C ALA A 54 -6.77 -8.74 12.87
N VAL A 55 -5.60 -8.16 13.17
CA VAL A 55 -4.46 -8.86 13.80
C VAL A 55 -4.87 -9.47 15.13
N LYS A 56 -5.52 -8.70 16.00
CA LYS A 56 -6.04 -9.19 17.28
C LYS A 56 -6.93 -10.42 17.10
N GLN A 57 -7.85 -10.39 16.13
CA GLN A 57 -8.74 -11.51 15.81
C GLN A 57 -7.96 -12.73 15.28
N ASN A 58 -7.04 -12.53 14.33
CA ASN A 58 -6.20 -13.60 13.76
C ASN A 58 -5.28 -14.24 14.81
N LEU A 59 -4.87 -13.51 15.85
CA LEU A 59 -4.08 -14.01 16.96
C LEU A 59 -4.90 -14.60 18.12
N GLY A 60 -6.24 -14.49 18.07
CA GLY A 60 -7.13 -14.95 19.16
C GLY A 60 -6.98 -14.16 20.46
N LEU A 61 -6.61 -12.87 20.37
CA LEU A 61 -6.38 -11.98 21.51
C LEU A 61 -7.64 -11.17 21.85
N LYS A 62 -7.68 -10.63 23.08
CA LYS A 62 -8.89 -9.96 23.60
C LYS A 62 -8.91 -8.49 23.22
N ASN A 63 -7.77 -7.81 23.38
CA ASN A 63 -7.65 -6.36 23.21
C ASN A 63 -6.54 -5.99 22.22
N ILE A 64 -6.70 -4.88 21.52
CA ILE A 64 -5.64 -4.29 20.69
C ILE A 64 -4.46 -3.74 21.51
N THR A 65 -4.61 -3.68 22.83
CA THR A 65 -3.53 -3.29 23.77
C THR A 65 -2.75 -4.49 24.31
N ASP A 66 -3.20 -5.73 24.02
CA ASP A 66 -2.48 -6.94 24.41
C ASP A 66 -1.08 -6.92 23.77
N ARG A 67 -0.04 -7.25 24.54
CA ARG A 67 1.35 -7.18 24.07
C ARG A 67 1.72 -8.45 23.32
N VAL A 68 2.29 -8.31 22.14
CA VAL A 68 2.76 -9.42 21.30
C VAL A 68 4.24 -9.31 21.03
N SER A 69 4.92 -10.45 21.01
CA SER A 69 6.35 -10.57 20.72
C SER A 69 6.60 -10.96 19.27
N GLN A 70 7.83 -10.79 18.76
CA GLN A 70 8.18 -11.30 17.43
C GLN A 70 7.92 -12.80 17.30
N LYS A 71 8.17 -13.59 18.37
CA LYS A 71 7.85 -15.03 18.39
C LYS A 71 6.35 -15.31 18.20
N THR A 72 5.49 -14.39 18.64
CA THR A 72 4.04 -14.47 18.42
C THR A 72 3.71 -14.15 16.97
N LEU A 73 4.27 -13.07 16.42
CA LEU A 73 4.08 -12.66 15.02
C LEU A 73 4.61 -13.72 14.03
N ASP A 74 5.75 -14.34 14.33
CA ASP A 74 6.37 -15.40 13.53
C ASP A 74 5.55 -16.69 13.46
N LYS A 75 4.46 -16.82 14.23
CA LYS A 75 3.50 -17.94 14.12
C LYS A 75 2.42 -17.68 13.07
N VAL A 76 2.21 -16.43 12.66
CA VAL A 76 1.20 -16.09 11.66
C VAL A 76 1.68 -16.58 10.30
N ARG A 77 0.99 -17.58 9.74
CA ARG A 77 1.20 -18.09 8.37
C ARG A 77 0.13 -17.58 7.42
N LYS A 78 -1.07 -17.37 7.93
CA LYS A 78 -2.24 -16.92 7.19
C LYS A 78 -2.85 -15.74 7.91
N PHE A 79 -3.22 -14.72 7.15
CA PHE A 79 -3.91 -13.54 7.66
C PHE A 79 -5.14 -13.25 6.82
N ASN A 80 -6.29 -13.10 7.48
CA ASN A 80 -7.53 -12.66 6.84
C ASN A 80 -7.95 -11.29 7.40
N GLY A 81 -8.05 -10.31 6.51
CA GLY A 81 -8.58 -8.98 6.76
C GLY A 81 -9.50 -8.51 5.62
N ILE A 82 -10.27 -9.43 5.01
CA ILE A 82 -11.21 -9.09 3.94
C ILE A 82 -12.30 -8.18 4.48
N GLN A 83 -12.61 -7.10 3.75
CA GLN A 83 -13.71 -6.17 4.07
C GLN A 83 -13.64 -5.63 5.50
N ALA A 84 -12.43 -5.25 5.93
CA ALA A 84 -12.16 -4.78 7.29
C ALA A 84 -12.07 -3.25 7.40
N ASN A 85 -12.14 -2.52 6.28
CA ASN A 85 -11.88 -1.07 6.18
C ASN A 85 -10.42 -0.69 6.46
N ILE A 86 -9.49 -1.56 6.11
CA ILE A 86 -8.05 -1.30 6.28
C ILE A 86 -7.60 -0.27 5.25
N GLU A 87 -6.91 0.77 5.69
CA GLU A 87 -6.34 1.81 4.83
C GLU A 87 -4.81 1.66 4.72
N SER A 88 -4.15 1.32 5.84
CA SER A 88 -2.70 1.19 5.92
C SER A 88 -2.27 -0.22 6.32
N LEU A 89 -1.20 -0.70 5.67
CA LEU A 89 -0.56 -1.98 5.94
C LEU A 89 0.63 -1.88 6.90
N GLU A 90 0.88 -0.70 7.48
CA GLU A 90 1.97 -0.49 8.43
C GLU A 90 1.89 -1.50 9.59
N GLY A 91 3.02 -2.15 9.87
CA GLY A 91 3.14 -3.25 10.82
C GLY A 91 3.17 -4.63 10.17
N LEU A 92 2.60 -4.82 8.97
CA LEU A 92 2.63 -6.11 8.28
C LEU A 92 4.05 -6.57 7.92
N GLN A 93 5.01 -5.65 7.76
CA GLN A 93 6.41 -5.98 7.51
C GLN A 93 7.03 -6.87 8.61
N TYR A 94 6.46 -6.88 9.82
CA TYR A 94 6.92 -7.73 10.92
C TYR A 94 6.39 -9.18 10.85
N LEU A 95 5.42 -9.49 9.98
CA LEU A 95 4.91 -10.84 9.76
C LEU A 95 5.78 -11.64 8.77
N THR A 96 7.08 -11.74 9.06
CA THR A 96 8.11 -12.29 8.13
C THR A 96 7.92 -13.75 7.70
N LYS A 97 6.98 -14.46 8.33
CA LYS A 97 6.63 -15.85 8.05
C LYS A 97 5.23 -16.00 7.43
N LEU A 98 4.64 -14.91 6.98
CA LEU A 98 3.34 -14.91 6.33
C LEU A 98 3.43 -15.55 4.94
N GLU A 99 2.55 -16.50 4.67
CA GLU A 99 2.46 -17.27 3.42
C GLU A 99 1.17 -16.96 2.65
N GLU A 100 0.08 -16.69 3.36
CA GLU A 100 -1.22 -16.35 2.78
C GLU A 100 -1.78 -15.05 3.35
N LEU A 101 -2.08 -14.09 2.48
CA LEU A 101 -2.61 -12.78 2.86
C LEU A 101 -3.86 -12.45 2.05
N PHE A 102 -4.99 -12.31 2.75
CA PHE A 102 -6.28 -11.96 2.16
C PHE A 102 -6.75 -10.58 2.66
N LEU A 103 -6.77 -9.60 1.76
CA LEU A 103 -7.05 -8.18 2.03
C LEU A 103 -8.01 -7.56 1.00
N SER A 104 -8.85 -8.37 0.35
CA SER A 104 -9.80 -7.85 -0.62
C SER A 104 -10.87 -6.95 0.00
N SER A 105 -11.39 -6.02 -0.80
CA SER A 105 -12.45 -5.07 -0.42
C SER A 105 -12.07 -4.14 0.74
N ASN A 106 -10.88 -3.55 0.70
CA ASN A 106 -10.40 -2.55 1.65
C ASN A 106 -10.11 -1.21 0.94
N GLN A 107 -9.41 -0.28 1.58
CA GLN A 107 -9.04 1.04 1.05
C GLN A 107 -7.52 1.19 0.92
N ILE A 108 -6.82 0.07 0.66
CA ILE A 108 -5.36 0.03 0.65
C ILE A 108 -4.82 0.74 -0.59
N LYS A 109 -3.93 1.72 -0.38
CA LYS A 109 -3.21 2.43 -1.44
C LYS A 109 -1.76 2.02 -1.55
N ASP A 110 -1.10 1.92 -0.40
CA ASP A 110 0.31 1.59 -0.29
C ASP A 110 0.50 0.15 0.20
N ILE A 111 1.25 -0.62 -0.59
CA ILE A 111 1.63 -2.00 -0.29
C ILE A 111 3.14 -2.15 -0.05
N SER A 112 3.86 -1.04 0.17
CA SER A 112 5.28 -1.03 0.52
C SER A 112 5.64 -1.91 1.74
N PRO A 113 4.79 -2.08 2.77
CA PRO A 113 5.08 -3.00 3.88
C PRO A 113 5.19 -4.48 3.48
N LEU A 114 4.73 -4.86 2.29
CA LEU A 114 4.80 -6.23 1.80
C LEU A 114 6.14 -6.60 1.15
N ARG A 115 7.00 -5.60 0.85
CA ARG A 115 8.18 -5.77 -0.02
C ARG A 115 9.13 -6.89 0.40
N ASP A 116 9.30 -7.09 1.71
CA ASP A 116 10.26 -8.04 2.26
C ASP A 116 9.58 -9.32 2.79
N LEU A 117 8.29 -9.53 2.53
CA LEU A 117 7.54 -10.74 2.91
C LEU A 117 7.76 -11.88 1.90
N THR A 118 9.01 -12.31 1.78
CA THR A 118 9.47 -13.27 0.75
C THR A 118 8.88 -14.68 0.86
N GLU A 119 8.15 -14.98 1.94
CA GLU A 119 7.45 -16.26 2.14
C GLU A 119 6.03 -16.27 1.56
N LEU A 120 5.51 -15.12 1.07
CA LEU A 120 4.17 -15.02 0.48
C LEU A 120 4.01 -15.94 -0.74
N ARG A 121 2.92 -16.72 -0.73
CA ARG A 121 2.49 -17.65 -1.78
C ARG A 121 1.14 -17.28 -2.36
N VAL A 122 0.23 -16.80 -1.51
CA VAL A 122 -1.12 -16.38 -1.89
C VAL A 122 -1.34 -14.96 -1.41
N LEU A 123 -1.71 -14.08 -2.35
CA LEU A 123 -1.97 -12.67 -2.08
C LEU A 123 -3.25 -12.23 -2.79
N ASP A 124 -4.27 -11.87 -2.01
CA ASP A 124 -5.51 -11.29 -2.51
C ASP A 124 -5.61 -9.82 -2.08
N LEU A 125 -5.52 -8.93 -3.05
CA LEU A 125 -5.59 -7.47 -2.96
C LEU A 125 -6.69 -6.90 -3.86
N LYS A 126 -7.64 -7.73 -4.32
CA LYS A 126 -8.76 -7.31 -5.16
C LYS A 126 -9.58 -6.20 -4.50
N MET A 127 -10.11 -5.28 -5.30
CA MET A 127 -11.00 -4.22 -4.81
C MET A 127 -10.35 -3.36 -3.71
N ASN A 128 -9.19 -2.79 -4.02
CA ASN A 128 -8.49 -1.79 -3.21
C ASN A 128 -8.25 -0.52 -4.06
N GLU A 129 -7.32 0.34 -3.66
CA GLU A 129 -6.97 1.60 -4.32
C GLU A 129 -5.51 1.61 -4.79
N ILE A 130 -4.97 0.42 -5.13
CA ILE A 130 -3.55 0.23 -5.40
C ILE A 130 -3.21 0.67 -6.82
N LYS A 131 -2.23 1.56 -6.97
CA LYS A 131 -1.70 1.99 -8.28
C LYS A 131 -0.25 1.57 -8.55
N ASP A 132 0.51 1.20 -7.53
CA ASP A 132 1.93 0.86 -7.66
C ASP A 132 2.19 -0.56 -7.14
N LEU A 133 2.56 -1.47 -8.06
CA LEU A 133 2.90 -2.86 -7.72
C LEU A 133 4.40 -3.11 -7.56
N THR A 134 5.25 -2.08 -7.63
CA THR A 134 6.70 -2.24 -7.45
C THR A 134 7.10 -2.90 -6.13
N PRO A 135 6.36 -2.76 -5.00
CA PRO A 135 6.70 -3.50 -3.79
C PRO A 135 6.59 -5.02 -3.93
N LEU A 136 5.85 -5.55 -4.92
CA LEU A 136 5.77 -6.99 -5.16
C LEU A 136 6.98 -7.54 -5.93
N ARG A 137 7.88 -6.68 -6.40
CA ARG A 137 9.07 -7.09 -7.14
C ARG A 137 9.95 -8.00 -6.28
N GLY A 138 10.26 -9.19 -6.80
CA GLY A 138 11.12 -10.17 -6.12
C GLY A 138 10.40 -11.07 -5.11
N LEU A 139 9.07 -10.96 -4.97
CA LEU A 139 8.26 -11.93 -4.22
C LEU A 139 8.02 -13.20 -5.06
N ASP A 140 9.10 -13.90 -5.37
CA ASP A 140 9.12 -14.98 -6.38
C ASP A 140 8.38 -16.26 -5.96
N LYS A 141 8.01 -16.39 -4.68
CA LYS A 141 7.23 -17.53 -4.15
C LYS A 141 5.73 -17.41 -4.38
N ILE A 142 5.24 -16.25 -4.84
CA ILE A 142 3.82 -16.06 -5.14
C ILE A 142 3.40 -17.04 -6.24
N THR A 143 2.39 -17.84 -5.94
CA THR A 143 1.74 -18.81 -6.85
C THR A 143 0.29 -18.43 -7.18
N CYS A 144 -0.31 -17.53 -6.38
CA CYS A 144 -1.65 -16.99 -6.60
C CYS A 144 -1.66 -15.51 -6.23
N LEU A 145 -2.07 -14.66 -7.18
CA LEU A 145 -2.13 -13.20 -7.01
C LEU A 145 -3.42 -12.66 -7.64
N ASP A 146 -4.23 -12.02 -6.82
CA ASP A 146 -5.38 -11.23 -7.27
C ASP A 146 -5.19 -9.75 -6.93
N VAL A 147 -5.16 -8.91 -7.96
CA VAL A 147 -5.00 -7.44 -7.88
C VAL A 147 -6.02 -6.73 -8.76
N ILE A 148 -7.14 -7.38 -9.09
CA ILE A 148 -8.13 -6.82 -10.01
C ILE A 148 -9.06 -5.80 -9.35
N TYR A 149 -9.73 -5.00 -10.18
CA TYR A 149 -10.78 -4.06 -9.80
C TYR A 149 -10.32 -3.01 -8.79
N GLN A 150 -9.12 -2.46 -8.99
CA GLN A 150 -8.70 -1.30 -8.22
C GLN A 150 -9.55 -0.07 -8.57
N LYS A 151 -9.84 0.75 -7.56
CA LYS A 151 -10.54 2.02 -7.73
C LYS A 151 -9.68 3.13 -7.13
N ILE A 152 -8.91 3.79 -7.98
CA ILE A 152 -7.98 4.84 -7.58
C ILE A 152 -8.68 6.18 -7.74
N VAL A 153 -8.55 7.05 -6.74
CA VAL A 153 -8.94 8.46 -6.81
C VAL A 153 -7.68 9.28 -6.59
N GLU A 154 -7.29 10.04 -7.61
CA GLU A 154 -6.15 10.96 -7.52
C GLU A 154 -6.55 12.24 -6.78
N ASP A 155 -5.54 13.00 -6.36
CA ASP A 155 -5.74 14.32 -5.80
C ASP A 155 -6.36 15.26 -6.84
N SER A 156 -7.27 16.13 -6.40
CA SER A 156 -7.98 17.04 -7.30
C SER A 156 -7.03 18.04 -7.96
N VAL A 157 -7.27 18.37 -9.22
CA VAL A 157 -6.49 19.37 -9.99
C VAL A 157 -7.41 20.48 -10.52
N PRO A 158 -6.90 21.69 -10.81
CA PRO A 158 -7.71 22.73 -11.43
C PRO A 158 -8.30 22.27 -12.76
N PHE A 159 -9.53 22.70 -13.05
CA PHE A 159 -10.11 22.53 -14.37
C PHE A 159 -9.36 23.40 -15.40
N GLU A 160 -8.90 22.74 -16.47
CA GLU A 160 -8.36 23.39 -17.65
C GLU A 160 -9.07 22.85 -18.91
N PRO A 161 -9.37 23.71 -19.91
CA PRO A 161 -9.97 23.24 -21.17
C PRO A 161 -9.08 22.23 -21.91
N ASP A 162 -7.76 22.37 -21.85
CA ASP A 162 -6.79 21.43 -22.44
C ASP A 162 -6.03 20.72 -21.32
N LEU A 163 -6.75 19.87 -20.57
CA LEU A 163 -6.24 19.18 -19.39
C LEU A 163 -5.24 18.08 -19.77
N VAL A 164 -4.06 18.08 -19.16
CA VAL A 164 -3.02 17.05 -19.33
C VAL A 164 -2.72 16.38 -17.99
N ILE A 165 -2.88 15.07 -17.91
CA ILE A 165 -2.62 14.27 -16.69
C ILE A 165 -1.64 13.14 -17.01
N PRO A 166 -0.53 13.01 -16.25
CA PRO A 166 0.39 11.89 -16.42
C PRO A 166 -0.23 10.59 -15.92
N ILE A 167 0.16 9.46 -16.53
CA ILE A 167 -0.25 8.14 -16.04
C ILE A 167 0.58 7.74 -14.82
N THR A 168 -0.07 7.17 -13.80
CA THR A 168 0.56 6.87 -12.50
C THR A 168 0.64 5.39 -12.16
N VAL A 169 -0.07 4.54 -12.91
CA VAL A 169 -0.22 3.11 -12.59
C VAL A 169 1.02 2.33 -13.03
N LYS A 170 1.64 1.57 -12.12
CA LYS A 170 2.89 0.85 -12.36
C LYS A 170 2.77 -0.66 -12.18
N LYS A 171 3.45 -1.37 -13.07
CA LYS A 171 3.70 -2.81 -13.00
C LYS A 171 4.77 -3.12 -11.93
N PRO A 172 4.95 -4.40 -11.56
CA PRO A 172 5.99 -4.81 -10.63
C PRO A 172 7.42 -4.42 -11.03
N ASP A 173 7.71 -4.33 -12.33
CA ASP A 173 9.03 -3.89 -12.82
C ASP A 173 9.23 -2.37 -12.80
N GLY A 174 8.19 -1.60 -12.45
CA GLY A 174 8.18 -0.14 -12.42
C GLY A 174 7.73 0.51 -13.72
N SER A 175 7.52 -0.25 -14.80
CA SER A 175 6.97 0.29 -16.04
C SER A 175 5.52 0.73 -15.87
N LEU A 176 5.12 1.78 -16.59
CA LEU A 176 3.77 2.33 -16.53
C LEU A 176 2.79 1.49 -17.35
N ILE A 177 1.53 1.43 -16.92
CA ILE A 177 0.44 0.78 -17.65
C ILE A 177 -0.26 1.80 -18.53
N THR A 178 -0.39 1.46 -19.81
CA THR A 178 -1.12 2.29 -20.77
C THR A 178 -2.62 2.31 -20.42
N PRO A 179 -3.25 3.49 -20.40
CA PRO A 179 -4.66 3.64 -20.08
C PRO A 179 -5.54 3.06 -21.18
N LYS A 180 -6.77 2.70 -20.80
CA LYS A 180 -7.84 2.14 -21.63
C LYS A 180 -9.14 2.86 -21.30
N CYS A 181 -10.09 2.90 -22.24
CA CYS A 181 -11.43 3.46 -22.00
C CYS A 181 -11.39 4.84 -21.32
N ILE A 182 -10.66 5.78 -21.92
CA ILE A 182 -10.52 7.15 -21.42
C ILE A 182 -11.86 7.87 -21.66
N THR A 183 -12.42 8.51 -20.63
CA THR A 183 -13.71 9.21 -20.75
C THR A 183 -13.57 10.50 -21.55
N ASP A 184 -14.70 11.11 -21.92
CA ASP A 184 -14.72 12.49 -22.44
C ASP A 184 -13.88 12.71 -23.70
N ASN A 185 -13.77 11.66 -24.53
CA ASN A 185 -12.93 11.62 -25.73
C ASN A 185 -11.45 11.93 -25.48
N GLY A 186 -10.96 11.69 -24.25
CA GLY A 186 -9.55 11.86 -23.94
C GLY A 186 -8.67 10.89 -24.72
N ALA A 187 -7.44 11.32 -25.00
CA ALA A 187 -6.46 10.57 -25.77
C ALA A 187 -5.17 10.37 -24.98
N TYR A 188 -4.54 9.20 -25.14
CA TYR A 188 -3.22 8.94 -24.58
C TYR A 188 -2.15 9.24 -25.63
N ILE A 189 -1.31 10.24 -25.37
CA ILE A 189 -0.33 10.77 -26.31
C ILE A 189 0.97 11.03 -25.56
N TYR A 190 2.08 10.48 -26.05
CA TYR A 190 3.44 10.69 -25.52
C TYR A 190 3.66 10.46 -24.00
N GLY A 191 2.83 9.64 -23.34
CA GLY A 191 2.96 9.33 -21.91
C GLY A 191 1.93 10.01 -21.02
N ASP A 192 1.16 10.94 -21.57
CA ASP A 192 0.13 11.67 -20.86
C ASP A 192 -1.27 11.37 -21.42
N ILE A 193 -2.28 11.61 -20.60
CA ILE A 193 -3.68 11.63 -21.03
C ILE A 193 -4.10 13.09 -21.20
N ILE A 194 -4.62 13.39 -22.38
CA ILE A 194 -5.05 14.73 -22.76
C ILE A 194 -6.56 14.72 -22.95
N TRP A 195 -7.25 15.68 -22.34
CA TRP A 195 -8.66 15.95 -22.56
C TRP A 195 -8.87 17.36 -23.09
N ASN A 196 -9.69 17.47 -24.14
CA ASN A 196 -10.25 18.76 -24.56
C ASN A 196 -11.66 18.89 -23.98
N LEU A 197 -11.82 19.73 -22.97
CA LEU A 197 -13.03 19.91 -22.17
C LEU A 197 -13.65 21.29 -22.47
N PRO A 198 -14.62 21.40 -23.39
CA PRO A 198 -15.19 22.69 -23.79
C PRO A 198 -16.03 23.38 -22.69
N ARG A 199 -16.36 22.64 -21.62
CA ARG A 199 -17.10 23.13 -20.45
C ARG A 199 -16.58 22.43 -19.20
N TYR A 200 -16.72 23.10 -18.07
CA TYR A 200 -16.36 22.56 -16.77
C TYR A 200 -16.95 21.16 -16.54
N LYS A 201 -16.13 20.27 -15.99
CA LYS A 201 -16.50 18.96 -15.48
C LYS A 201 -15.93 18.79 -14.08
N LYS A 202 -16.62 17.99 -13.27
CA LYS A 202 -16.19 17.66 -11.90
C LYS A 202 -15.14 16.56 -11.84
N GLU A 203 -15.10 15.68 -12.84
CA GLU A 203 -14.13 14.59 -12.93
C GLU A 203 -13.94 14.14 -14.38
N VAL A 204 -12.76 13.59 -14.65
CA VAL A 204 -12.47 12.72 -15.80
C VAL A 204 -11.91 11.39 -15.29
N SER A 205 -11.89 10.35 -16.12
CA SER A 205 -11.37 9.05 -15.70
C SER A 205 -10.85 8.21 -16.84
N TYR A 206 -10.09 7.17 -16.49
CA TYR A 206 -9.68 6.12 -17.41
C TYR A 206 -9.68 4.76 -16.69
N LYS A 207 -9.74 3.68 -17.46
CA LYS A 207 -9.55 2.31 -16.98
C LYS A 207 -8.16 1.82 -17.34
N PHE A 208 -7.70 0.77 -16.70
CA PHE A 208 -6.49 0.05 -17.12
C PHE A 208 -6.70 -1.44 -16.97
N GLY A 209 -5.89 -2.21 -17.71
CA GLY A 209 -5.97 -3.66 -17.70
C GLY A 209 -4.84 -4.28 -18.52
N GLU A 210 -3.86 -4.86 -17.85
CA GLU A 210 -2.71 -5.47 -18.52
C GLU A 210 -2.30 -6.76 -17.79
N PHE A 211 -1.73 -7.71 -18.54
CA PHE A 211 -1.08 -8.86 -17.93
C PHE A 211 0.20 -8.41 -17.24
N ILE A 212 0.42 -8.91 -16.04
CA ILE A 212 1.64 -8.69 -15.26
C ILE A 212 2.20 -10.03 -14.78
N ASN A 213 3.48 -10.02 -14.40
CA ASN A 213 4.12 -11.14 -13.76
C ASN A 213 4.69 -10.71 -12.41
N VAL A 214 4.52 -11.56 -11.39
CA VAL A 214 5.25 -11.50 -10.12
C VAL A 214 5.87 -12.87 -9.91
N GLY A 215 7.20 -12.95 -9.94
CA GLY A 215 7.91 -14.22 -10.06
C GLY A 215 7.46 -14.99 -11.31
N LYS A 216 6.95 -16.20 -11.10
CA LYS A 216 6.40 -17.07 -12.16
C LYS A 216 4.88 -16.93 -12.33
N THR A 217 4.21 -16.17 -11.46
CA THR A 217 2.75 -16.03 -11.48
C THR A 217 2.35 -14.93 -12.45
N ARG A 218 1.53 -15.30 -13.44
CA ARG A 218 0.91 -14.39 -14.38
C ARG A 218 -0.52 -14.11 -13.94
N THR A 219 -0.88 -12.82 -13.88
CA THR A 219 -2.25 -12.37 -13.57
C THR A 219 -2.58 -11.12 -14.39
N THR A 220 -3.78 -10.57 -14.21
CA THR A 220 -4.18 -9.29 -14.81
C THR A 220 -4.26 -8.24 -13.71
N PHE A 221 -3.66 -7.08 -13.94
CA PHE A 221 -3.82 -5.91 -13.09
C PHE A 221 -4.83 -4.96 -13.72
N THR A 222 -5.96 -4.73 -13.06
CA THR A 222 -7.08 -3.96 -13.62
C THR A 222 -7.64 -2.96 -12.63
N GLY A 223 -8.23 -1.89 -13.16
CA GLY A 223 -8.90 -0.91 -12.33
C GLY A 223 -9.37 0.30 -13.11
N MET A 224 -9.78 1.31 -12.36
CA MET A 224 -10.18 2.62 -12.84
C MET A 224 -9.49 3.70 -12.01
N VAL A 225 -9.05 4.75 -12.69
CA VAL A 225 -8.48 5.96 -12.07
C VAL A 225 -9.44 7.12 -12.32
N LYS A 226 -9.84 7.78 -11.24
CA LYS A 226 -10.63 9.01 -11.26
C LYS A 226 -9.74 10.20 -10.96
N GLN A 227 -9.88 11.25 -11.76
CA GLN A 227 -9.23 12.53 -11.58
C GLN A 227 -10.31 13.59 -11.30
N PRO A 228 -10.52 13.97 -10.03
CA PRO A 228 -11.40 15.09 -9.68
C PRO A 228 -10.84 16.43 -10.19
N LEU A 229 -11.74 17.36 -10.53
CA LEU A 229 -11.43 18.69 -11.05
C LEU A 229 -12.14 19.78 -10.24
N TYR A 230 -11.45 20.89 -9.94
CA TYR A 230 -12.00 22.04 -9.21
C TYR A 230 -11.92 23.36 -9.97
#